data_AF-A0A8I1V0V6-F1
#
_entry.id   AF-A0A8I1V0V6-F1
#
_cell.length_a   1.000
_cell.length_b   1.000
_cell.length_c   1.000
_cell.angle_alpha   90.00
_cell.angle_beta   90.00
_cell.angle_gamma   90.00
#
_symmetry.space_group_name_H-M   'P 1'
#
loop_
_entity.id
_entity.type
_entity.pdbx_description
1 polymer ?
#
loop_
_entity_poly.entity_id
_entity_poly.type
_entity_poly.pdbx_seq_one_letter_code
_entity_poly.pdbx_strand_id
1 'polypeptide(L)'
;MAQRRTSTATAKDAATATPAAAPTKATSVKKTAEAVTAVRTSSRRAAARAVSSDAGGGANGVIPAVPVLKTYKLYIGGKFPRSESGRTYPVRGPKGEFLANAAQASRKDARDAVVAARKAFGGWAAATAYNRGQVIYRIAEMLQGRRAQFVELLVTAEGYPAKTAAAAVDASIDRLVHYAGWTDKIAQVFGSSNPVAGPFFSFSTPEPTGVVAAFAPQDDSLLGLVSVIAPIITSGNAAVVVTSETRPLPAVTLAEVLATSDLPGGIVNILTGSAAELGTHLATHADINALDLTGVDGELRTALARDAAGTVKRVYTPHRTPDFTRQPGTARLRAFLETKTVWHPTGAVSLAGGSGY
;
A
#
# COMPACT_ATOMS: atom_id res chain seq x y z
N MET A 1 31.96 63.11 14.45
CA MET A 1 33.06 62.81 15.40
C MET A 1 32.97 61.32 15.72
N ALA A 2 33.91 60.41 15.51
CA ALA A 2 35.29 60.36 15.02
C ALA A 2 35.47 58.96 14.39
N GLN A 3 35.88 58.79 13.12
CA GLN A 3 37.25 58.61 12.59
C GLN A 3 38.19 57.63 13.31
N ARG A 4 38.57 56.54 12.61
CA ARG A 4 39.95 56.02 12.36
C ARG A 4 39.85 54.82 11.40
N ARG A 5 40.26 54.92 10.12
CA ARG A 5 41.62 54.85 9.51
C ARG A 5 42.22 53.43 9.41
N THR A 6 42.12 52.88 8.19
CA THR A 6 43.18 52.30 7.31
C THR A 6 44.24 51.34 7.86
N SER A 7 44.39 50.19 7.19
CA SER A 7 45.70 49.65 6.78
C SER A 7 45.54 48.57 5.70
N THR A 8 46.07 48.85 4.51
CA THR A 8 46.37 47.91 3.42
C THR A 8 47.83 47.46 3.55
N ALA A 9 48.11 46.17 3.40
CA ALA A 9 49.45 45.68 3.07
C ALA A 9 49.37 44.37 2.27
N THR A 10 49.97 44.42 1.09
CA THR A 10 50.26 43.36 0.12
C THR A 10 51.32 42.37 0.61
N ALA A 11 51.20 41.09 0.26
CA ALA A 11 52.14 40.35 -0.62
C ALA A 11 52.26 38.85 -0.30
N LYS A 12 52.46 38.10 -1.40
CA LYS A 12 53.29 36.90 -1.59
C LYS A 12 52.63 35.52 -1.67
N ASP A 13 52.89 34.93 -2.84
CA ASP A 13 52.77 33.53 -3.25
C ASP A 13 53.30 32.53 -2.22
N ALA A 14 52.57 31.43 -2.05
CA ALA A 14 53.13 30.12 -1.75
C ALA A 14 52.12 29.03 -2.17
N ALA A 15 52.35 28.46 -3.36
CA ALA A 15 51.77 27.18 -3.74
C ALA A 15 52.13 26.13 -2.68
N THR A 16 51.15 25.43 -2.12
CA THR A 16 51.41 24.24 -1.31
C THR A 16 50.41 23.13 -1.62
N ALA A 17 50.99 21.95 -1.83
CA ALA A 17 50.45 20.71 -2.34
C ALA A 17 49.16 20.19 -1.68
N THR A 18 48.33 19.58 -2.52
CA THR A 18 47.32 18.58 -2.18
C THR A 18 47.92 17.43 -1.35
N PRO A 19 47.31 17.01 -0.23
CA PRO A 19 47.65 15.71 0.35
C PRO A 19 46.83 14.61 -0.33
N ALA A 20 47.52 13.70 -0.99
CA ALA A 20 46.98 12.43 -1.47
C ALA A 20 46.56 11.57 -0.27
N ALA A 21 45.28 11.19 -0.20
CA ALA A 21 44.79 10.21 0.75
C ALA A 21 45.00 8.78 0.20
N ALA A 22 45.64 7.95 1.03
CA ALA A 22 45.99 6.56 0.77
C ALA A 22 44.76 5.63 0.60
N PRO A 23 44.91 4.47 -0.07
CA PRO A 23 43.79 3.59 -0.43
C PRO A 23 43.30 2.77 0.77
N THR A 24 42.01 2.93 1.11
CA THR A 24 41.34 2.12 2.14
C THR A 24 41.03 0.72 1.60
N LYS A 25 41.60 -0.30 2.26
CA LYS A 25 41.52 -1.73 1.91
C LYS A 25 40.07 -2.24 1.76
N ALA A 26 39.86 -3.02 0.72
CA ALA A 26 38.66 -3.79 0.40
C ALA A 26 38.41 -4.92 1.41
N THR A 27 37.85 -4.59 2.57
CA THR A 27 37.53 -5.58 3.63
C THR A 27 36.04 -5.66 3.96
N SER A 28 35.19 -4.72 3.51
CA SER A 28 33.75 -4.71 3.85
C SER A 28 32.85 -5.54 2.92
N VAL A 29 33.28 -5.81 1.68
CA VAL A 29 32.49 -6.57 0.68
C VAL A 29 32.56 -8.09 0.90
N LYS A 30 33.67 -8.62 1.45
CA LYS A 30 33.78 -10.05 1.79
C LYS A 30 32.92 -10.45 2.99
N LYS A 31 32.87 -9.59 4.01
CA LYS A 31 32.12 -9.87 5.26
C LYS A 31 30.60 -9.92 5.04
N THR A 32 30.10 -9.14 4.07
CA THR A 32 28.69 -9.18 3.63
C THR A 32 28.38 -10.41 2.78
N ALA A 33 29.27 -10.82 1.88
CA ALA A 33 29.09 -12.04 1.09
C ALA A 33 29.10 -13.32 1.95
N GLU A 34 29.97 -13.38 2.96
CA GLU A 34 30.02 -14.50 3.92
C GLU A 34 28.78 -14.56 4.81
N ALA A 35 28.27 -13.41 5.27
CA ALA A 35 27.03 -13.34 6.05
C ALA A 35 25.79 -13.77 5.24
N VAL A 36 25.69 -13.34 3.98
CA VAL A 36 24.60 -13.74 3.07
C VAL A 36 24.67 -15.23 2.73
N THR A 37 25.88 -15.78 2.60
CA THR A 37 26.09 -17.21 2.37
C THR A 37 25.72 -18.03 3.61
N ALA A 38 26.09 -17.57 4.81
CA ALA A 38 25.76 -18.22 6.08
C ALA A 38 24.24 -18.28 6.36
N VAL A 39 23.47 -17.23 5.99
CA VAL A 39 22.00 -17.23 6.09
C VAL A 39 21.35 -18.19 5.09
N ARG A 40 21.96 -18.37 3.90
CA ARG A 40 21.52 -19.39 2.92
C ARG A 40 21.80 -20.82 3.39
N THR A 41 22.90 -21.08 4.10
CA THR A 41 23.20 -22.42 4.64
C THR A 41 22.36 -22.75 5.87
N SER A 42 22.06 -21.76 6.73
CA SER A 42 21.23 -21.97 7.92
C SER A 42 19.76 -22.22 7.57
N SER A 43 19.21 -21.52 6.57
CA SER A 43 17.85 -21.75 6.07
C SER A 43 17.69 -23.12 5.40
N ARG A 44 18.70 -23.60 4.64
CA ARG A 44 18.71 -24.96 4.08
C ARG A 44 18.79 -26.04 5.17
N ARG A 45 19.59 -25.83 6.22
CA ARG A 45 19.69 -26.78 7.35
C ARG A 45 18.41 -26.82 8.19
N ALA A 46 17.74 -25.68 8.40
CA ALA A 46 16.47 -25.64 9.12
C ALA A 46 15.35 -26.33 8.34
N ALA A 47 15.27 -26.13 7.02
CA ALA A 47 14.32 -26.83 6.15
C ALA A 47 14.57 -28.36 6.11
N ALA A 48 15.84 -28.78 6.07
CA ALA A 48 16.19 -30.20 6.07
C ALA A 48 15.89 -30.92 7.40
N ARG A 49 16.00 -30.22 8.54
CA ARG A 49 15.77 -30.81 9.87
C ARG A 49 14.29 -30.96 10.23
N ALA A 50 13.40 -30.19 9.61
CA ALA A 50 11.96 -30.30 9.78
C ALA A 50 11.35 -31.53 9.06
N VAL A 51 12.06 -32.09 8.07
CA VAL A 51 11.58 -33.24 7.27
C VAL A 51 11.87 -34.58 7.94
N SER A 52 12.74 -34.64 8.95
CA SER A 52 13.27 -35.92 9.48
C SER A 52 12.68 -36.38 10.81
N SER A 53 11.65 -35.74 11.36
CA SER A 53 11.14 -36.08 12.71
C SER A 53 9.85 -36.91 12.74
N ASP A 54 9.33 -37.35 11.59
CA ASP A 54 8.06 -38.09 11.55
C ASP A 54 8.19 -39.35 10.67
N ALA A 55 8.86 -40.36 11.22
CA ALA A 55 8.95 -41.69 10.63
C ALA A 55 8.58 -42.74 11.68
N GLY A 56 7.33 -42.67 12.15
CA GLY A 56 6.67 -43.69 12.97
C GLY A 56 5.52 -44.34 12.20
N GLY A 57 5.77 -45.56 11.73
CA GLY A 57 4.88 -46.57 11.13
C GLY A 57 3.40 -46.29 10.88
N GLY A 58 2.98 -46.48 9.62
CA GLY A 58 1.59 -46.70 9.22
C GLY A 58 1.49 -47.12 7.75
N ALA A 59 1.07 -48.35 7.49
CA ALA A 59 1.01 -48.97 6.17
C ALA A 59 -0.04 -48.31 5.25
N ASN A 60 0.43 -47.44 4.36
CA ASN A 60 -0.12 -47.24 3.02
C ASN A 60 1.00 -46.62 2.19
N GLY A 61 1.42 -47.31 1.12
CA GLY A 61 2.61 -46.99 0.32
C GLY A 61 2.57 -45.69 -0.50
N VAL A 62 1.94 -44.65 0.02
CA VAL A 62 1.98 -43.31 -0.56
C VAL A 62 3.24 -42.62 -0.05
N ILE A 63 4.23 -42.45 -0.92
CA ILE A 63 5.42 -41.65 -0.61
C ILE A 63 4.93 -40.22 -0.30
N PRO A 64 5.22 -39.66 0.89
CA PRO A 64 4.78 -38.31 1.22
C PRO A 64 5.41 -37.31 0.24
N ALA A 65 4.58 -36.44 -0.34
CA ALA A 65 5.03 -35.43 -1.29
C ALA A 65 6.01 -34.46 -0.62
N VAL A 66 7.14 -34.20 -1.27
CA VAL A 66 8.14 -33.25 -0.77
C VAL A 66 7.55 -31.83 -0.81
N PRO A 67 7.54 -31.09 0.32
CA PRO A 67 6.96 -29.75 0.34
C PRO A 67 7.80 -28.78 -0.50
N VAL A 68 7.14 -28.09 -1.44
CA VAL A 68 7.75 -27.02 -2.25
C VAL A 68 7.49 -25.66 -1.60
N LEU A 69 8.44 -25.23 -0.77
CA LEU A 69 8.32 -23.99 -0.01
C LEU A 69 8.51 -22.76 -0.90
N LYS A 70 7.57 -21.81 -0.82
CA LYS A 70 7.56 -20.59 -1.65
C LYS A 70 8.35 -19.46 -0.98
N THR A 71 8.99 -18.64 -1.82
CA THR A 71 9.45 -17.30 -1.43
C THR A 71 8.56 -16.29 -2.15
N TYR A 72 7.67 -15.66 -1.39
CA TYR A 72 6.75 -14.67 -1.90
C TYR A 72 7.48 -13.38 -2.26
N LYS A 73 7.00 -12.75 -3.32
CA LYS A 73 7.55 -11.54 -3.92
C LYS A 73 6.65 -10.35 -3.57
N LEU A 74 7.13 -9.15 -3.87
CA LEU A 74 6.30 -7.94 -3.81
C LEU A 74 5.30 -7.94 -4.97
N TYR A 75 4.32 -7.05 -4.94
CA TYR A 75 3.45 -6.77 -6.08
C TYR A 75 3.54 -5.30 -6.46
N ILE A 76 4.19 -5.00 -7.58
CA ILE A 76 4.46 -3.62 -8.00
C ILE A 76 4.18 -3.51 -9.49
N GLY A 77 3.35 -2.54 -9.88
CA GLY A 77 3.08 -2.28 -11.30
C GLY A 77 2.46 -3.46 -12.05
N GLY A 78 1.66 -4.29 -11.37
CA GLY A 78 1.06 -5.50 -11.97
C GLY A 78 2.03 -6.67 -12.12
N LYS A 79 3.22 -6.61 -11.50
CA LYS A 79 4.26 -7.64 -11.59
C LYS A 79 4.67 -8.11 -10.21
N PHE A 80 5.36 -9.25 -10.18
CA PHE A 80 5.91 -9.86 -8.96
C PHE A 80 7.44 -9.75 -8.91
N PRO A 81 8.03 -8.58 -8.62
CA PRO A 81 9.48 -8.43 -8.48
C PRO A 81 9.97 -8.93 -7.11
N ARG A 82 11.23 -9.37 -7.07
CA ARG A 82 11.94 -9.52 -5.79
C ARG A 82 12.20 -8.12 -5.22
N SER A 83 12.32 -8.02 -3.90
CA SER A 83 12.85 -6.82 -3.25
C SER A 83 14.20 -6.48 -3.86
N GLU A 84 14.43 -5.21 -4.18
CA GLU A 84 15.68 -4.74 -4.73
C GLU A 84 16.86 -5.03 -3.80
N SER A 85 16.63 -4.98 -2.48
CA SER A 85 17.66 -5.33 -1.49
C SER A 85 17.98 -6.83 -1.45
N GLY A 86 17.17 -7.67 -2.09
CA GLY A 86 17.25 -9.14 -2.00
C GLY A 86 16.89 -9.71 -0.62
N ARG A 87 16.55 -8.87 0.36
CA ARG A 87 16.19 -9.30 1.72
C ARG A 87 14.85 -10.03 1.72
N THR A 88 14.78 -11.02 2.59
CA THR A 88 13.58 -11.79 2.88
C THR A 88 13.53 -12.08 4.37
N TYR A 89 12.35 -12.28 4.91
CA TYR A 89 12.15 -12.70 6.29
C TYR A 89 11.28 -13.96 6.36
N PRO A 90 11.51 -14.85 7.35
CA PRO A 90 10.71 -16.05 7.52
C PRO A 90 9.32 -15.68 8.06
N VAL A 91 8.29 -16.23 7.42
CA VAL A 91 6.92 -16.19 7.90
C VAL A 91 6.66 -17.47 8.67
N ARG A 92 6.20 -17.32 9.91
CA ARG A 92 5.95 -18.43 10.83
C ARG A 92 4.48 -18.55 11.13
N GLY A 93 4.02 -19.79 11.30
CA GLY A 93 2.66 -20.07 11.75
C GLY A 93 2.49 -19.91 13.25
N PRO A 94 1.29 -20.20 13.77
CA PRO A 94 0.93 -19.97 15.17
C PRO A 94 1.76 -20.80 16.16
N LYS A 95 2.31 -21.94 15.74
CA LYS A 95 3.18 -22.80 16.56
C LYS A 95 4.67 -22.51 16.33
N GLY A 96 5.00 -21.45 15.59
CA GLY A 96 6.36 -21.06 15.25
C GLY A 96 6.98 -21.86 14.10
N GLU A 97 6.22 -22.75 13.47
CA GLU A 97 6.64 -23.51 12.29
C GLU A 97 6.94 -22.59 11.11
N PHE A 98 7.92 -22.96 10.29
CA PHE A 98 8.25 -22.19 9.10
C PHE A 98 7.24 -22.47 7.98
N LEU A 99 6.63 -21.42 7.44
CA LEU A 99 5.64 -21.55 6.35
C LEU A 99 6.25 -21.16 5.00
N ALA A 100 6.87 -19.98 4.93
CA ALA A 100 7.40 -19.41 3.70
C ALA A 100 8.40 -18.29 4.01
N ASN A 101 9.09 -17.78 2.99
CA ASN A 101 9.78 -16.49 3.08
C ASN A 101 8.95 -15.41 2.38
N ALA A 102 8.89 -14.21 2.96
CA ALA A 102 8.35 -13.02 2.31
C ALA A 102 9.49 -12.06 1.98
N ALA A 103 9.39 -11.35 0.85
CA ALA A 103 10.33 -10.29 0.50
C ALA A 103 10.25 -9.16 1.53
N GLN A 104 11.38 -8.62 1.96
CA GLN A 104 11.41 -7.41 2.79
C GLN A 104 11.63 -6.22 1.87
N ALA A 105 10.56 -5.46 1.61
CA ALA A 105 10.65 -4.28 0.75
C ALA A 105 11.67 -3.28 1.29
N SER A 106 12.42 -2.66 0.39
CA SER A 106 13.37 -1.59 0.68
C SER A 106 12.76 -0.22 0.38
N ARG A 107 13.48 0.84 0.78
CA ARG A 107 13.18 2.22 0.34
C ARG A 107 13.06 2.32 -1.18
N LYS A 108 13.90 1.60 -1.94
CA LYS A 108 13.87 1.62 -3.40
C LYS A 108 12.60 0.96 -3.93
N ASP A 109 12.16 -0.15 -3.34
CA ASP A 109 10.91 -0.81 -3.73
C ASP A 109 9.70 0.11 -3.47
N ALA A 110 9.68 0.82 -2.33
CA ALA A 110 8.64 1.81 -2.04
C ALA A 110 8.60 2.94 -3.08
N ARG A 111 9.77 3.48 -3.48
CA ARG A 111 9.85 4.47 -4.56
C ARG A 111 9.36 3.90 -5.90
N ASP A 112 9.78 2.68 -6.25
CA ASP A 112 9.37 2.03 -7.50
C ASP A 112 7.85 1.77 -7.53
N ALA A 113 7.24 1.46 -6.38
CA ALA A 113 5.79 1.37 -6.21
C ALA A 113 5.07 2.71 -6.37
N VAL A 114 5.60 3.79 -5.82
CA VAL A 114 5.04 5.14 -6.00
C VAL A 114 5.11 5.58 -7.47
N VAL A 115 6.22 5.31 -8.15
CA VAL A 115 6.36 5.61 -9.59
C VAL A 115 5.32 4.82 -10.41
N ALA A 116 5.15 3.53 -10.12
CA ALA A 116 4.13 2.71 -10.77
C ALA A 116 2.71 3.23 -10.52
N ALA A 117 2.39 3.59 -9.27
CA ALA A 117 1.11 4.17 -8.89
C ALA A 117 0.83 5.49 -9.60
N ARG A 118 1.80 6.41 -9.62
CA ARG A 118 1.68 7.71 -10.28
C ARG A 118 1.45 7.57 -11.77
N LYS A 119 2.16 6.65 -12.42
CA LYS A 119 1.99 6.37 -13.85
C LYS A 119 0.60 5.83 -14.17
N ALA A 120 0.07 4.95 -13.32
CA ALA A 120 -1.24 4.30 -13.55
C ALA A 120 -2.43 5.21 -13.18
N PHE A 121 -2.25 6.10 -12.20
CA PHE A 121 -3.31 6.94 -11.63
C PHE A 121 -4.14 7.69 -12.68
N GLY A 122 -3.49 8.38 -13.62
CA GLY A 122 -4.21 9.22 -14.60
C GLY A 122 -5.24 8.44 -15.42
N GLY A 123 -4.89 7.24 -15.90
CA GLY A 123 -5.81 6.39 -16.65
C GLY A 123 -6.96 5.84 -15.80
N TRP A 124 -6.69 5.49 -14.53
CA TRP A 124 -7.70 4.95 -13.62
C TRP A 124 -8.67 6.02 -13.08
N ALA A 125 -8.17 7.22 -12.82
CA ALA A 125 -8.99 8.37 -12.46
C ALA A 125 -9.92 8.77 -13.61
N ALA A 126 -9.42 8.70 -14.86
CA ALA A 126 -10.21 9.00 -16.07
C ALA A 126 -11.15 7.86 -16.50
N ALA A 127 -10.96 6.64 -16.00
CA ALA A 127 -11.86 5.53 -16.29
C ALA A 127 -13.29 5.86 -15.84
N THR A 128 -14.28 5.35 -16.56
CA THR A 128 -15.68 5.55 -16.16
C THR A 128 -15.95 4.86 -14.82
N ALA A 129 -16.87 5.41 -14.03
CA ALA A 129 -17.31 4.80 -12.77
C ALA A 129 -17.74 3.33 -12.99
N TYR A 130 -18.50 3.07 -14.05
CA TYR A 130 -18.92 1.73 -14.42
C TYR A 130 -17.75 0.79 -14.68
N ASN A 131 -16.74 1.21 -15.45
CA ASN A 131 -15.56 0.38 -15.73
C ASN A 131 -14.78 0.06 -14.44
N ARG A 132 -14.58 1.05 -13.56
CA ARG A 132 -13.98 0.78 -12.24
C ARG A 132 -14.80 -0.23 -11.44
N GLY A 133 -16.13 -0.09 -11.45
CA GLY A 133 -17.05 -1.01 -10.80
C GLY A 133 -16.89 -2.44 -11.31
N GLN A 134 -16.83 -2.64 -12.63
CA GLN A 134 -16.63 -3.95 -13.25
C GLN A 134 -15.31 -4.59 -12.84
N VAL A 135 -14.21 -3.83 -12.85
CA VAL A 135 -12.88 -4.33 -12.43
C VAL A 135 -12.88 -4.73 -10.95
N ILE A 136 -13.47 -3.92 -10.06
CA ILE A 136 -13.54 -4.25 -8.63
C ILE A 136 -14.45 -5.46 -8.37
N TYR A 137 -15.54 -5.58 -9.12
CA TYR A 137 -16.40 -6.76 -9.08
C TYR A 137 -15.65 -8.00 -9.55
N ARG A 138 -14.84 -7.88 -10.61
CA ARG A 138 -13.96 -8.95 -11.09
C ARG A 138 -12.95 -9.41 -10.04
N ILE A 139 -12.40 -8.49 -9.24
CA ILE A 139 -11.55 -8.85 -8.08
C ILE A 139 -12.34 -9.71 -7.09
N ALA A 140 -13.60 -9.38 -6.82
CA ALA A 140 -14.46 -10.18 -5.94
C ALA A 140 -14.69 -11.59 -6.51
N GLU A 141 -15.00 -11.72 -7.80
CA GLU A 141 -15.17 -13.02 -8.48
C GLU A 141 -13.90 -13.88 -8.39
N MET A 142 -12.74 -13.28 -8.65
CA MET A 142 -11.45 -13.98 -8.63
C MET A 142 -11.06 -14.40 -7.20
N LEU A 143 -11.39 -13.58 -6.20
CA LEU A 143 -11.22 -13.95 -4.78
C LEU A 143 -12.18 -15.08 -4.39
N GLN A 144 -13.44 -15.01 -4.83
CA GLN A 144 -14.46 -16.03 -4.57
C GLN A 144 -14.08 -17.37 -5.19
N GLY A 145 -13.56 -17.38 -6.42
CA GLY A 145 -13.06 -18.58 -7.08
C GLY A 145 -11.88 -19.23 -6.34
N ARG A 146 -11.13 -18.43 -5.55
CA ARG A 146 -10.01 -18.90 -4.71
C ARG A 146 -10.37 -18.98 -3.22
N ARG A 147 -11.65 -18.91 -2.86
CA ARG A 147 -12.12 -18.87 -1.47
C ARG A 147 -11.49 -19.96 -0.61
N ALA A 148 -11.52 -21.22 -1.06
CA ALA A 148 -10.98 -22.35 -0.31
C ALA A 148 -9.49 -22.17 0.03
N GLN A 149 -8.69 -21.65 -0.91
CA GLN A 149 -7.28 -21.34 -0.72
C GLN A 149 -7.06 -20.30 0.39
N PHE A 150 -7.86 -19.22 0.41
CA PHE A 150 -7.74 -18.19 1.44
C PHE A 150 -8.22 -18.68 2.81
N VAL A 151 -9.28 -19.50 2.87
CA VAL A 151 -9.73 -20.10 4.12
C VAL A 151 -8.65 -20.99 4.72
N GLU A 152 -8.08 -21.89 3.92
CA GLU A 152 -6.96 -22.75 4.34
C GLU A 152 -5.77 -21.91 4.81
N LEU A 153 -5.45 -20.84 4.08
CA LEU A 153 -4.35 -19.94 4.42
C LEU A 153 -4.56 -19.28 5.79
N LEU A 154 -5.74 -18.74 6.09
CA LEU A 154 -6.02 -18.12 7.39
C LEU A 154 -6.03 -19.15 8.53
N VAL A 155 -6.50 -20.37 8.29
CA VAL A 155 -6.47 -21.45 9.29
C VAL A 155 -5.03 -21.87 9.57
N THR A 156 -4.25 -22.14 8.54
CA THR A 156 -2.90 -22.71 8.67
C THR A 156 -1.86 -21.66 9.06
N ALA A 157 -1.89 -20.47 8.44
CA ALA A 157 -0.88 -19.45 8.67
C ALA A 157 -1.15 -18.60 9.91
N GLU A 158 -2.41 -18.44 10.30
CA GLU A 158 -2.81 -17.53 11.38
C GLU A 158 -3.59 -18.20 12.51
N GLY A 159 -3.95 -19.48 12.36
CA GLY A 159 -4.60 -20.24 13.42
C GLY A 159 -6.07 -19.90 13.61
N TYR A 160 -6.72 -19.27 12.62
CA TYR A 160 -8.16 -18.98 12.71
C TYR A 160 -8.95 -20.29 12.79
N PRO A 161 -10.01 -20.35 13.63
CA PRO A 161 -11.01 -21.41 13.50
C PRO A 161 -11.59 -21.42 12.09
N ALA A 162 -11.81 -22.60 11.50
CA ALA A 162 -12.24 -22.73 10.10
C ALA A 162 -13.50 -21.91 9.77
N LYS A 163 -14.47 -21.86 10.69
CA LYS A 163 -15.69 -21.05 10.54
C LYS A 163 -15.38 -19.54 10.51
N THR A 164 -14.47 -19.08 11.37
CA THR A 164 -14.06 -17.66 11.42
C THR A 164 -13.25 -17.28 10.19
N ALA A 165 -12.35 -18.16 9.73
CA ALA A 165 -11.61 -17.97 8.47
C ALA A 165 -12.55 -17.87 7.27
N ALA A 166 -13.52 -18.79 7.16
CA ALA A 166 -14.57 -18.75 6.15
C ALA A 166 -15.34 -17.42 6.16
N ALA A 167 -15.82 -17.01 7.32
CA ALA A 167 -16.54 -15.75 7.47
C ALA A 167 -15.69 -14.51 7.12
N ALA A 168 -14.40 -14.51 7.44
CA ALA A 168 -13.49 -13.41 7.09
C ALA A 168 -13.26 -13.31 5.57
N VAL A 169 -13.14 -14.44 4.88
CA VAL A 169 -13.02 -14.48 3.41
C VAL A 169 -14.33 -14.01 2.76
N ASP A 170 -15.48 -14.52 3.23
CA ASP A 170 -16.79 -14.12 2.71
C ASP A 170 -17.03 -12.62 2.90
N ALA A 171 -16.74 -12.08 4.09
CA ALA A 171 -16.83 -10.66 4.36
C ALA A 171 -15.89 -9.83 3.46
N SER A 172 -14.73 -10.38 3.06
CA SER A 172 -13.79 -9.70 2.15
C SER A 172 -14.33 -9.65 0.72
N ILE A 173 -14.98 -10.72 0.27
CA ILE A 173 -15.66 -10.77 -1.04
C ILE A 173 -16.82 -9.77 -1.04
N ASP A 174 -17.67 -9.80 -0.02
CA ASP A 174 -18.79 -8.88 0.13
C ASP A 174 -18.32 -7.42 0.19
N ARG A 175 -17.16 -7.17 0.83
CA ARG A 175 -16.54 -5.84 0.88
C ARG A 175 -16.19 -5.31 -0.52
N LEU A 176 -15.64 -6.16 -1.38
CA LEU A 176 -15.30 -5.79 -2.75
C LEU A 176 -16.58 -5.54 -3.57
N VAL A 177 -17.59 -6.40 -3.46
CA VAL A 177 -18.89 -6.22 -4.13
C VAL A 177 -19.55 -4.92 -3.69
N HIS A 178 -19.56 -4.64 -2.39
CA HIS A 178 -20.09 -3.39 -1.83
C HIS A 178 -19.41 -2.17 -2.47
N TYR A 179 -18.07 -2.16 -2.51
CA TYR A 179 -17.31 -1.03 -3.03
C TYR A 179 -17.29 -0.94 -4.56
N ALA A 180 -17.50 -2.04 -5.29
CA ALA A 180 -17.79 -2.02 -6.72
C ALA A 180 -19.09 -1.23 -6.98
N GLY A 181 -20.13 -1.51 -6.18
CA GLY A 181 -21.42 -0.82 -6.24
C GLY A 181 -21.39 0.66 -5.83
N TRP A 182 -20.31 1.14 -5.20
CA TRP A 182 -20.17 2.56 -4.83
C TRP A 182 -19.63 3.45 -5.94
N THR A 183 -18.94 2.87 -6.93
CA THR A 183 -18.16 3.62 -7.92
C THR A 183 -18.94 4.72 -8.64
N ASP A 184 -20.22 4.49 -8.94
CA ASP A 184 -21.13 5.41 -9.64
C ASP A 184 -21.98 6.28 -8.70
N LYS A 185 -21.87 6.11 -7.38
CA LYS A 185 -22.64 6.85 -6.36
C LYS A 185 -21.84 7.94 -5.68
N ILE A 186 -20.52 7.98 -5.85
CA ILE A 186 -19.63 8.94 -5.19
C ILE A 186 -20.05 10.38 -5.50
N ALA A 187 -20.20 10.72 -6.78
CA ALA A 187 -20.55 12.08 -7.19
C ALA A 187 -21.96 12.48 -6.72
N GLN A 188 -22.91 11.54 -6.71
CA GLN A 188 -24.27 11.79 -6.24
C GLN A 188 -24.34 12.02 -4.73
N VAL A 189 -23.52 11.33 -3.94
CA VAL A 189 -23.53 11.40 -2.47
C VAL A 189 -22.64 12.51 -1.93
N PHE A 190 -21.51 12.81 -2.59
CA PHE A 190 -20.53 13.79 -2.12
C PHE A 190 -20.41 15.05 -2.97
N GLY A 191 -21.05 15.10 -4.13
CA GLY A 191 -21.16 16.31 -4.94
C GLY A 191 -22.33 17.20 -4.49
N SER A 192 -22.36 18.41 -5.02
CA SER A 192 -23.45 19.35 -4.78
C SER A 192 -23.65 20.31 -5.95
N SER A 193 -24.89 20.74 -6.16
CA SER A 193 -25.21 21.97 -6.89
C SER A 193 -25.26 23.12 -5.90
N ASN A 194 -24.47 24.15 -6.10
CA ASN A 194 -24.32 25.25 -5.16
C ASN A 194 -25.17 26.45 -5.64
N PRO A 195 -26.15 26.91 -4.85
CA PRO A 195 -26.87 28.13 -5.18
C PRO A 195 -25.92 29.33 -5.04
N VAL A 196 -25.86 30.17 -6.07
CA VAL A 196 -24.99 31.34 -6.10
C VAL A 196 -25.74 32.56 -6.61
N ALA A 197 -25.40 33.73 -6.09
CA ALA A 197 -25.91 34.99 -6.61
C ALA A 197 -25.14 35.34 -7.89
N GLY A 198 -25.81 35.32 -9.04
CA GLY A 198 -25.24 35.66 -10.34
C GLY A 198 -25.57 34.63 -11.43
N PRO A 199 -25.24 34.93 -12.69
CA PRO A 199 -25.55 34.07 -13.83
C PRO A 199 -24.51 32.95 -13.95
N PHE A 200 -24.44 32.08 -12.95
CA PHE A 200 -23.53 30.94 -12.92
C PHE A 200 -24.25 29.67 -12.46
N PHE A 201 -23.94 28.56 -13.12
CA PHE A 201 -24.14 27.23 -12.54
C PHE A 201 -22.87 26.83 -11.79
N SER A 202 -22.97 26.68 -10.47
CA SER A 202 -21.87 26.23 -9.62
C SER A 202 -22.12 24.79 -9.17
N PHE A 203 -21.17 23.91 -9.45
CA PHE A 203 -21.23 22.51 -8.98
C PHE A 203 -19.92 22.15 -8.31
N SER A 204 -20.02 21.46 -7.17
CA SER A 204 -18.90 20.84 -6.48
C SER A 204 -18.91 19.35 -6.78
N THR A 205 -17.79 18.84 -7.27
CA THR A 205 -17.63 17.43 -7.64
C THR A 205 -16.47 16.81 -6.89
N PRO A 206 -16.62 15.59 -6.35
CA PRO A 206 -15.52 14.85 -5.75
C PRO A 206 -14.57 14.31 -6.82
N GLU A 207 -13.28 14.59 -6.68
CA GLU A 207 -12.19 14.05 -7.51
C GLU A 207 -11.22 13.22 -6.63
N PRO A 208 -10.61 12.14 -7.16
CA PRO A 208 -9.61 11.39 -6.41
C PRO A 208 -8.39 12.27 -6.05
N THR A 209 -7.89 12.12 -4.83
CA THR A 209 -6.71 12.87 -4.35
C THR A 209 -5.41 12.47 -5.08
N GLY A 210 -5.29 11.23 -5.58
CA GLY A 210 -4.13 10.75 -6.33
C GLY A 210 -3.59 9.42 -5.84
N VAL A 211 -2.31 9.42 -5.40
CA VAL A 211 -1.65 8.24 -4.85
C VAL A 211 -1.81 8.24 -3.34
N VAL A 212 -2.36 7.15 -2.79
CA VAL A 212 -2.54 6.94 -1.34
C VAL A 212 -1.54 5.89 -0.88
N ALA A 213 -0.69 6.22 0.10
CA ALA A 213 0.09 5.22 0.81
C ALA A 213 -0.69 4.76 2.05
N ALA A 214 -0.89 3.45 2.17
CA ALA A 214 -1.72 2.87 3.21
C ALA A 214 -0.96 1.82 4.01
N PHE A 215 -1.16 1.82 5.32
CA PHE A 215 -0.65 0.80 6.21
C PHE A 215 -1.82 -0.12 6.60
N ALA A 216 -1.75 -1.38 6.17
CA ALA A 216 -2.79 -2.35 6.44
C ALA A 216 -2.81 -2.75 7.93
N PRO A 217 -3.99 -3.07 8.49
CA PRO A 217 -4.10 -3.59 9.86
C PRO A 217 -3.15 -4.76 10.09
N GLN A 218 -2.44 -4.75 11.22
CA GLN A 218 -1.46 -5.80 11.53
C GLN A 218 -2.13 -7.12 11.95
N ASP A 219 -3.33 -7.05 12.55
CA ASP A 219 -4.07 -8.20 13.10
C ASP A 219 -5.19 -8.74 12.20
N ASP A 220 -5.53 -8.04 11.12
CA ASP A 220 -6.57 -8.44 10.15
C ASP A 220 -5.99 -8.37 8.73
N SER A 221 -5.33 -9.47 8.36
CA SER A 221 -4.46 -9.61 7.20
C SER A 221 -5.19 -9.69 5.86
N LEU A 222 -6.48 -10.05 5.85
CA LEU A 222 -7.30 -10.15 4.64
C LEU A 222 -8.44 -9.15 4.63
N LEU A 223 -9.39 -9.25 5.56
CA LEU A 223 -10.57 -8.39 5.56
C LEU A 223 -10.16 -6.94 5.82
N GLY A 224 -9.26 -6.71 6.78
CA GLY A 224 -8.69 -5.41 7.08
C GLY A 224 -7.94 -4.81 5.89
N LEU A 225 -7.11 -5.62 5.23
CA LEU A 225 -6.40 -5.25 4.00
C LEU A 225 -7.35 -4.83 2.87
N VAL A 226 -8.32 -5.68 2.53
CA VAL A 226 -9.33 -5.40 1.50
C VAL A 226 -10.14 -4.14 1.85
N SER A 227 -10.46 -3.97 3.13
CA SER A 227 -11.21 -2.81 3.64
C SER A 227 -10.45 -1.49 3.51
N VAL A 228 -9.12 -1.53 3.46
CA VAL A 228 -8.27 -0.37 3.19
C VAL A 228 -8.14 -0.15 1.69
N ILE A 229 -7.86 -1.20 0.91
CA ILE A 229 -7.64 -1.12 -0.54
C ILE A 229 -8.90 -0.67 -1.30
N ALA A 230 -10.03 -1.36 -1.06
CA ALA A 230 -11.23 -1.19 -1.86
C ALA A 230 -11.74 0.27 -1.94
N PRO A 231 -11.94 1.02 -0.82
CA PRO A 231 -12.40 2.41 -0.91
C PRO A 231 -11.41 3.35 -1.61
N ILE A 232 -10.11 3.09 -1.53
CA ILE A 232 -9.08 3.87 -2.22
C ILE A 232 -9.27 3.72 -3.74
N ILE A 233 -9.32 2.48 -4.25
CA ILE A 233 -9.42 2.26 -5.70
C ILE A 233 -10.81 2.58 -6.26
N THR A 234 -11.87 2.38 -5.48
CA THR A 234 -13.26 2.75 -5.85
C THR A 234 -13.40 4.22 -6.17
N SER A 235 -12.69 5.09 -5.44
CA SER A 235 -12.70 6.54 -5.66
C SER A 235 -11.85 7.00 -6.84
N GLY A 236 -11.11 6.09 -7.50
CA GLY A 236 -10.22 6.41 -8.62
C GLY A 236 -8.78 6.72 -8.19
N ASN A 237 -8.43 6.51 -6.92
CA ASN A 237 -7.05 6.65 -6.44
C ASN A 237 -6.21 5.40 -6.75
N ALA A 238 -4.89 5.55 -6.73
CA ALA A 238 -3.95 4.43 -6.72
C ALA A 238 -3.45 4.19 -5.29
N ALA A 239 -3.19 2.92 -4.94
CA ALA A 239 -2.77 2.49 -3.60
C ALA A 239 -1.34 1.92 -3.60
N VAL A 240 -0.52 2.38 -2.65
CA VAL A 240 0.74 1.73 -2.26
C VAL A 240 0.57 1.25 -0.83
N VAL A 241 0.50 -0.06 -0.63
CA VAL A 241 0.07 -0.67 0.63
C VAL A 241 1.22 -1.40 1.28
N VAL A 242 1.57 -1.00 2.50
CA VAL A 242 2.43 -1.79 3.39
C VAL A 242 1.55 -2.76 4.17
N THR A 243 1.80 -4.06 4.02
CA THR A 243 0.95 -5.11 4.58
C THR A 243 1.21 -5.35 6.07
N SER A 244 0.47 -6.29 6.68
CA SER A 244 0.90 -6.87 7.96
C SER A 244 2.31 -7.46 7.81
N GLU A 245 3.22 -7.08 8.70
CA GLU A 245 4.60 -7.58 8.69
C GLU A 245 4.62 -9.06 9.10
N THR A 246 3.84 -9.42 10.13
CA THR A 246 3.80 -10.76 10.71
C THR A 246 2.88 -11.72 9.95
N ARG A 247 1.86 -11.18 9.25
CA ARG A 247 0.87 -11.97 8.50
C ARG A 247 0.80 -11.55 7.01
N PRO A 248 1.90 -11.64 6.25
CA PRO A 248 1.95 -11.13 4.88
C PRO A 248 1.30 -12.06 3.84
N LEU A 249 1.07 -13.33 4.17
CA LEU A 249 0.69 -14.35 3.18
C LEU A 249 -0.66 -14.06 2.50
N PRO A 250 -1.72 -13.63 3.20
CA PRO A 250 -2.98 -13.28 2.54
C PRO A 250 -2.81 -12.12 1.57
N ALA A 251 -1.96 -11.13 1.89
CA ALA A 251 -1.74 -9.98 1.03
C ALA A 251 -1.01 -10.34 -0.28
N VAL A 252 0.06 -11.12 -0.20
CA VAL A 252 0.80 -11.57 -1.40
C VAL A 252 0.01 -12.60 -2.21
N THR A 253 -0.90 -13.34 -1.59
CA THR A 253 -1.85 -14.21 -2.31
C THR A 253 -2.94 -13.40 -2.99
N LEU A 254 -3.45 -12.35 -2.33
CA LEU A 254 -4.39 -11.38 -2.92
C LEU A 254 -3.77 -10.67 -4.13
N ALA A 255 -2.45 -10.43 -4.14
CA ALA A 255 -1.78 -9.89 -5.32
C ALA A 255 -1.99 -10.73 -6.59
N GLU A 256 -2.09 -12.06 -6.49
CA GLU A 256 -2.40 -12.93 -7.63
C GLU A 256 -3.85 -12.75 -8.10
N VAL A 257 -4.78 -12.53 -7.17
CA VAL A 257 -6.16 -12.16 -7.49
C VAL A 257 -6.17 -10.85 -8.28
N LEU A 258 -5.51 -9.81 -7.75
CA LEU A 258 -5.42 -8.50 -8.40
C LEU A 258 -4.83 -8.59 -9.81
N ALA A 259 -3.75 -9.36 -9.98
CA ALA A 259 -3.08 -9.56 -11.27
C ALA A 259 -3.94 -10.28 -12.31
N THR A 260 -4.96 -11.03 -11.88
CA THR A 260 -5.84 -11.82 -12.75
C THR A 260 -7.27 -11.25 -12.84
N SER A 261 -7.46 -10.01 -12.40
CA SER A 261 -8.76 -9.33 -12.35
C SER A 261 -8.86 -8.10 -13.26
N ASP A 262 -8.02 -8.02 -14.29
CA ASP A 262 -7.96 -6.90 -15.24
C ASP A 262 -7.68 -5.53 -14.59
N LEU A 263 -7.19 -5.52 -13.34
CA LEU A 263 -6.78 -4.31 -12.66
C LEU A 263 -5.52 -3.75 -13.34
N PRO A 264 -5.52 -2.48 -13.80
CA PRO A 264 -4.34 -1.90 -14.42
C PRO A 264 -3.13 -1.95 -13.49
N GLY A 265 -1.98 -2.37 -14.02
CA GLY A 265 -0.75 -2.49 -13.25
C GLY A 265 -0.35 -1.16 -12.61
N GLY A 266 -0.22 -1.14 -11.29
CA GLY A 266 0.14 0.05 -10.51
C GLY A 266 -1.02 0.66 -9.72
N ILE A 267 -2.28 0.28 -9.98
CA ILE A 267 -3.42 0.78 -9.18
C ILE A 267 -3.42 0.25 -7.76
N VAL A 268 -2.96 -0.98 -7.56
CA VAL A 268 -2.62 -1.51 -6.23
C VAL A 268 -1.20 -2.03 -6.28
N ASN A 269 -0.39 -1.62 -5.32
CA ASN A 269 0.97 -2.11 -5.11
C ASN A 269 1.07 -2.61 -3.67
N ILE A 270 1.55 -3.83 -3.47
CA ILE A 270 1.62 -4.51 -2.18
C ILE A 270 3.10 -4.69 -1.81
N LEU A 271 3.47 -4.10 -0.67
CA LEU A 271 4.80 -4.13 -0.09
C LEU A 271 4.74 -4.90 1.24
N THR A 272 5.45 -6.03 1.30
CA THR A 272 5.69 -6.76 2.54
C THR A 272 6.94 -6.23 3.25
N GLY A 273 6.94 -6.21 4.58
CA GLY A 273 8.05 -5.72 5.39
C GLY A 273 7.58 -4.76 6.48
N SER A 274 8.51 -4.01 7.05
CA SER A 274 8.25 -3.21 8.23
C SER A 274 7.61 -1.85 7.91
N ALA A 275 6.47 -1.58 8.54
CA ALA A 275 5.83 -0.27 8.50
C ALA A 275 6.73 0.83 9.08
N ALA A 276 7.56 0.52 10.07
CA ALA A 276 8.52 1.47 10.63
C ALA A 276 9.64 1.81 9.63
N GLU A 277 10.14 0.82 8.91
CA GLU A 277 11.22 1.00 7.91
C GLU A 277 10.74 1.78 6.68
N LEU A 278 9.54 1.47 6.18
CA LEU A 278 8.99 2.11 4.97
C LEU A 278 8.23 3.40 5.27
N GLY A 279 7.78 3.57 6.52
CA GLY A 279 6.83 4.58 6.94
C GLY A 279 7.26 6.00 6.60
N THR A 280 8.40 6.43 7.16
CA THR A 280 8.93 7.78 6.95
C THR A 280 9.20 8.07 5.47
N HIS A 281 9.65 7.07 4.71
CA HIS A 281 9.88 7.21 3.28
C HIS A 281 8.60 7.45 2.49
N LEU A 282 7.50 6.78 2.84
CA LEU A 282 6.21 6.99 2.20
C LEU A 282 5.58 8.31 2.68
N ALA A 283 5.67 8.63 3.98
CA ALA A 283 5.07 9.83 4.55
C ALA A 283 5.69 11.13 4.01
N THR A 284 7.01 11.14 3.76
CA THR A 284 7.74 12.31 3.24
C THR A 284 7.75 12.40 1.71
N HIS A 285 7.29 11.37 0.98
CA HIS A 285 7.43 11.33 -0.48
C HIS A 285 6.52 12.35 -1.18
N ALA A 286 7.07 13.28 -1.95
CA ALA A 286 6.29 14.34 -2.63
C ALA A 286 5.17 13.78 -3.53
N ASP A 287 5.43 12.70 -4.27
CA ASP A 287 4.42 12.06 -5.14
C ASP A 287 3.37 11.19 -4.42
N ILE A 288 3.21 11.29 -3.10
CA ILE A 288 2.07 10.70 -2.38
C ILE A 288 1.10 11.82 -1.99
N ASN A 289 -0.20 11.67 -2.24
CA ASN A 289 -1.20 12.70 -1.94
C ASN A 289 -1.86 12.51 -0.58
N ALA A 290 -1.96 11.27 -0.11
CA ALA A 290 -2.58 10.96 1.18
C ALA A 290 -1.97 9.75 1.87
N LEU A 291 -2.13 9.69 3.19
CA LEU A 291 -1.78 8.55 4.02
C LEU A 291 -3.04 7.92 4.66
N ASP A 292 -3.14 6.60 4.61
CA ASP A 292 -4.02 5.83 5.50
C ASP A 292 -3.18 5.16 6.60
N LEU A 293 -3.27 5.69 7.82
CA LEU A 293 -2.51 5.23 8.98
C LEU A 293 -3.26 4.20 9.83
N THR A 294 -4.27 3.53 9.26
CA THR A 294 -5.09 2.56 9.99
C THR A 294 -4.26 1.45 10.66
N GLY A 295 -3.24 0.94 9.98
CA GLY A 295 -2.41 -0.18 10.42
C GLY A 295 -1.17 0.16 11.23
N VAL A 296 -0.98 1.44 11.58
CA VAL A 296 0.10 1.89 12.48
C VAL A 296 -0.50 2.54 13.70
N ASP A 297 0.13 2.44 14.86
CA ASP A 297 -0.35 3.00 16.12
C ASP A 297 0.75 3.76 16.88
N GLY A 298 0.39 4.25 18.08
CA GLY A 298 1.32 4.88 19.02
C GLY A 298 2.21 5.99 18.44
N GLU A 299 3.50 5.89 18.78
CA GLU A 299 4.52 6.86 18.36
C GLU A 299 4.73 6.85 16.85
N LEU A 300 4.67 5.68 16.21
CA LEU A 300 4.85 5.56 14.76
C LEU A 300 3.76 6.32 14.01
N ARG A 301 2.48 6.14 14.37
CA ARG A 301 1.37 6.89 13.78
C ARG A 301 1.59 8.40 13.89
N THR A 302 2.01 8.85 15.08
CA THR A 302 2.24 10.27 15.36
C THR A 302 3.42 10.82 14.54
N ALA A 303 4.51 10.06 14.43
CA ALA A 303 5.66 10.41 13.62
C ALA A 303 5.30 10.51 12.13
N LEU A 304 4.58 9.53 11.59
CA LEU A 304 4.18 9.53 10.17
C LEU A 304 3.21 10.66 9.85
N ALA A 305 2.27 10.97 10.75
CA ALA A 305 1.38 12.12 10.58
C ALA A 305 2.15 13.46 10.59
N ARG A 306 3.19 13.58 11.43
CA ARG A 306 4.09 14.74 11.45
C ARG A 306 4.90 14.85 10.15
N ASP A 307 5.46 13.74 9.68
CA ASP A 307 6.22 13.69 8.42
C ASP A 307 5.35 14.08 7.21
N ALA A 308 4.09 13.65 7.19
CA ALA A 308 3.12 13.99 6.16
C ALA A 308 2.85 15.50 6.06
N ALA A 309 2.96 16.23 7.18
CA ALA A 309 2.75 17.68 7.21
C ALA A 309 3.78 18.45 6.37
N GLY A 310 4.99 17.90 6.16
CA GLY A 310 6.03 18.51 5.35
C GLY A 310 5.65 18.71 3.87
N THR A 311 4.61 18.01 3.40
CA THR A 311 4.04 18.18 2.06
C THR A 311 2.51 18.37 2.09
N VAL A 312 1.98 18.67 3.29
CA VAL A 312 0.55 18.96 3.53
C VAL A 312 -0.38 17.87 2.98
N LYS A 313 0.04 16.60 3.09
CA LYS A 313 -0.77 15.46 2.61
C LYS A 313 -2.01 15.30 3.46
N ARG A 314 -3.06 14.74 2.87
CA ARG A 314 -4.20 14.27 3.67
C ARG A 314 -3.76 13.10 4.53
N VAL A 315 -4.26 13.03 5.77
CA VAL A 315 -3.97 11.94 6.68
C VAL A 315 -5.28 11.38 7.21
N TYR A 316 -5.53 10.10 6.97
CA TYR A 316 -6.63 9.36 7.57
C TYR A 316 -6.11 8.55 8.75
N THR A 317 -6.57 8.91 9.95
CA THR A 317 -6.23 8.24 11.21
C THR A 317 -7.51 7.87 11.94
N PRO A 318 -7.93 6.61 11.93
CA PRO A 318 -9.06 6.20 12.75
C PRO A 318 -8.65 6.25 14.24
N HIS A 319 -9.53 6.80 15.09
CA HIS A 319 -9.25 6.95 16.54
C HIS A 319 -8.95 5.60 17.23
N ARG A 320 -9.57 4.52 16.74
CA ARG A 320 -9.33 3.13 17.14
C ARG A 320 -9.28 2.26 15.90
N THR A 321 -8.64 1.09 15.99
CA THR A 321 -8.71 0.09 14.91
C THR A 321 -10.19 -0.18 14.59
N PRO A 322 -10.63 0.05 13.34
CA PRO A 322 -12.02 -0.20 12.96
C PRO A 322 -12.38 -1.67 13.13
N ASP A 323 -13.59 -1.94 13.59
CA ASP A 323 -14.19 -3.27 13.50
C ASP A 323 -14.59 -3.52 12.04
N PHE A 324 -13.74 -4.24 11.30
CA PHE A 324 -13.96 -4.49 9.88
C PHE A 324 -15.10 -5.46 9.61
N THR A 325 -15.67 -6.14 10.61
CA THR A 325 -16.84 -7.01 10.41
C THR A 325 -18.15 -6.23 10.25
N ARG A 326 -18.16 -4.94 10.65
CA ARG A 326 -19.32 -4.06 10.48
C ARG A 326 -19.51 -3.67 9.03
N GLN A 327 -20.73 -3.23 8.72
CA GLN A 327 -21.04 -2.67 7.41
C GLN A 327 -20.07 -1.51 7.11
N PRO A 328 -19.39 -1.54 5.95
CA PRO A 328 -18.47 -0.49 5.56
C PRO A 328 -19.20 0.85 5.41
N GLY A 329 -18.70 1.86 6.11
CA GLY A 329 -19.14 3.24 5.92
C GLY A 329 -18.37 3.96 4.81
N THR A 330 -18.75 5.19 4.53
CA THR A 330 -18.15 5.99 3.45
C THR A 330 -17.01 6.91 3.90
N ALA A 331 -16.71 6.96 5.19
CA ALA A 331 -15.73 7.89 5.77
C ALA A 331 -14.33 7.74 5.15
N ARG A 332 -13.84 6.51 4.97
CA ARG A 332 -12.54 6.25 4.34
C ARG A 332 -12.54 6.63 2.85
N LEU A 333 -13.64 6.37 2.15
CA LEU A 333 -13.79 6.78 0.75
C LEU A 333 -13.71 8.31 0.63
N ARG A 334 -14.43 9.04 1.48
CA ARG A 334 -14.40 10.52 1.53
C ARG A 334 -13.04 11.08 1.95
N ALA A 335 -12.29 10.35 2.78
CA ALA A 335 -10.98 10.80 3.25
C ALA A 335 -9.96 10.99 2.12
N PHE A 336 -10.15 10.35 0.96
CA PHE A 336 -9.24 10.40 -0.18
C PHE A 336 -9.86 11.04 -1.43
N LEU A 337 -10.85 11.89 -1.23
CA LEU A 337 -11.45 12.74 -2.25
C LEU A 337 -11.12 14.21 -1.98
N GLU A 338 -10.91 14.95 -3.06
CA GLU A 338 -10.90 16.41 -3.10
C GLU A 338 -12.21 16.93 -3.68
N THR A 339 -12.61 18.15 -3.30
CA THR A 339 -13.79 18.79 -3.87
C THR A 339 -13.35 19.86 -4.85
N LYS A 340 -13.71 19.69 -6.12
CA LYS A 340 -13.51 20.70 -7.14
C LYS A 340 -14.82 21.39 -7.46
N THR A 341 -14.84 22.70 -7.31
CA THR A 341 -16.00 23.52 -7.66
C THR A 341 -15.77 24.21 -9.00
N VAL A 342 -16.67 23.96 -9.95
CA VAL A 342 -16.66 24.59 -11.27
C VAL A 342 -17.80 25.60 -11.34
N TRP A 343 -17.50 26.79 -11.83
CA TRP A 343 -18.48 27.86 -12.08
C TRP A 343 -18.60 28.03 -13.58
N HIS A 344 -19.75 27.63 -14.13
CA HIS A 344 -20.04 27.79 -15.54
C HIS A 344 -20.95 29.01 -15.74
N PRO A 345 -20.56 30.02 -16.53
CA PRO A 345 -21.44 31.12 -16.87
C PRO A 345 -22.72 30.58 -17.52
N THR A 346 -23.86 31.15 -17.13
CA THR A 346 -25.14 30.92 -17.78
C THR A 346 -25.50 32.18 -18.54
N GLY A 347 -26.02 32.02 -19.77
CA GLY A 347 -26.62 33.16 -20.47
C GLY A 347 -27.76 33.68 -19.60
N ALA A 348 -27.69 34.95 -19.19
CA ALA A 348 -28.85 35.59 -18.60
C ALA A 348 -29.94 35.57 -19.67
N VAL A 349 -30.97 34.74 -19.50
CA VAL A 349 -32.26 35.06 -20.10
C VAL A 349 -32.69 36.32 -19.36
N SER A 350 -32.45 37.45 -20.00
CA SER A 350 -33.03 38.72 -19.60
C SER A 350 -34.54 38.52 -19.55
N LEU A 351 -35.09 38.30 -18.36
CA LEU A 351 -36.51 38.52 -18.07
C LEU A 351 -36.82 40.02 -17.96
N ALA A 352 -36.01 40.89 -18.59
CA ALA A 352 -36.47 42.22 -18.98
C ALA A 352 -37.41 42.05 -20.20
N GLY A 353 -38.59 41.52 -19.93
CA GLY A 353 -39.55 41.09 -20.94
C GLY A 353 -40.91 40.74 -20.37
N GLY A 354 -41.35 41.43 -19.32
CA GLY A 354 -42.77 41.63 -19.04
C GLY A 354 -43.53 40.51 -18.30
N SER A 355 -44.46 41.00 -17.46
CA SER A 355 -45.53 40.30 -16.75
C SER A 355 -45.12 39.51 -15.51
N GLY A 356 -45.48 40.08 -14.37
CA GLY A 356 -45.49 39.39 -13.08
C GLY A 356 -46.58 38.33 -12.98
N TYR A 357 -46.44 37.51 -11.94
CA TYR A 357 -47.43 37.20 -10.92
C TYR A 357 -46.68 36.83 -9.64
#